data_AF-A0A967PDN5-F1
#
_entry.id   AF-A0A967PDN5-F1
#
_cell.length_a   1.000
_cell.length_b   1.000
_cell.length_c   1.000
_cell.angle_alpha   90.00
_cell.angle_beta   90.00
_cell.angle_gamma   90.00
#
_symmetry.space_group_name_H-M   'P 1'
#
loop_
_entity.id
_entity.type
_entity.pdbx_description
1 polymer ?
#
loop_
_entity_poly.entity_id
_entity_poly.type
_entity_poly.pdbx_seq_one_letter_code
_entity_poly.pdbx_strand_id
1 'polypeptide(L)'
;MPLPANFAEGDLIEGLSAFKVYNTVSFGIKGTGMPSFPKLSEEEKWNIAFYVLSMRYKDGSQILASAINIPEDLNDHKTLATISDDDIRGSLSSKAFNENQINNIIARVRTNSDLYNLANNSDNEPLLLAGALLKESLNLYEKGDKQLAYSKAIDAYLEGFEKVENKLAVKDKKLTLDIENKFSDFRGQIKSNESPQTIRATYQELNKDLANASLLLTNSKPLGKFLSFVQSFAIIVREGLEAILIVAAIIAFLTTTGSRKAIKYVHYGWVSAIFAGLVTWVIAQTVISITSAQREIIEGVTSLIAAAVLFYVSYWFITKIEVQKWKEFIEGKVKQALTKKNVITLASVSFFAVYREAFETVLFYQALWLQAENTRSEVLWGLIVGTVFLIGIFIVIFKLGLKMPLRQFFAISSGLLYLLSFVLVGKGIREFQEAGIIGITPVPFIPNIDILGIYPTLQTTAPQAVLFLAFAFAILWIFVIKQERERKEIVVSVTRIAEDMKTMHEAFDHIKGHIIEWKRCEDIDLEAEDLDKQIHEVITHVDELETKLVDFFDVVSKNSDDDTGGDPQPKYN
;
A
#
# COMPACT_ATOMS: atom_id res chain seq x y z
N MET A 1 13.81 -31.62 47.85
CA MET A 1 13.15 -31.42 46.54
C MET A 1 13.69 -32.49 45.60
N PRO A 2 12.85 -33.08 44.73
CA PRO A 2 13.36 -33.97 43.68
C PRO A 2 14.36 -33.20 42.80
N LEU A 3 15.36 -33.91 42.29
CA LEU A 3 16.30 -33.35 41.31
C LEU A 3 15.53 -32.87 40.07
N PRO A 4 15.95 -31.77 39.41
CA PRO A 4 15.34 -31.32 38.17
C PRO A 4 15.33 -32.43 37.11
N ALA A 5 14.27 -32.52 36.33
CA ALA A 5 14.19 -33.47 35.23
C ALA A 5 15.33 -33.21 34.23
N ASN A 6 16.05 -34.26 33.85
CA ASN A 6 17.08 -34.18 32.81
C ASN A 6 16.41 -34.30 31.44
N PHE A 7 16.47 -33.24 30.63
CA PHE A 7 15.96 -33.21 29.26
C PHE A 7 17.06 -33.47 28.20
N ALA A 8 18.21 -33.98 28.63
CA ALA A 8 19.23 -34.50 27.72
C ALA A 8 19.24 -36.04 27.69
N GLU A 9 18.84 -36.70 28.79
CA GLU A 9 18.95 -38.15 28.97
C GLU A 9 17.78 -38.73 29.79
N GLY A 10 17.30 -39.93 29.42
CA GLY A 10 16.32 -40.72 30.18
C GLY A 10 14.90 -40.81 29.58
N ASP A 11 14.08 -41.68 30.17
CA ASP A 11 12.72 -42.08 29.74
C ASP A 11 11.70 -40.91 29.69
N LEU A 12 12.04 -39.76 30.26
CA LEU A 12 11.14 -38.60 30.40
C LEU A 12 10.92 -37.84 29.08
N ILE A 13 11.88 -37.94 28.15
CA ILE A 13 11.76 -37.43 26.78
C ILE A 13 11.12 -38.47 25.84
N GLU A 14 11.17 -39.74 26.20
CA GLU A 14 10.52 -40.81 25.44
C GLU A 14 9.00 -40.62 25.53
N GLY A 15 8.35 -40.48 24.38
CA GLY A 15 6.94 -40.05 24.28
C GLY A 15 6.64 -38.56 24.52
N LEU A 16 7.64 -37.67 24.52
CA LEU A 16 7.44 -36.21 24.58
C LEU A 16 7.31 -35.60 23.18
N SER A 17 6.30 -34.75 22.96
CA SER A 17 6.13 -33.97 21.73
C SER A 17 6.14 -32.47 22.05
N ALA A 18 6.38 -31.62 21.05
CA ALA A 18 6.47 -30.17 21.27
C ALA A 18 5.14 -29.65 21.82
N PHE A 19 4.02 -30.15 21.30
CA PHE A 19 2.69 -29.84 21.80
C PHE A 19 2.50 -30.20 23.28
N LYS A 20 3.04 -31.34 23.73
CA LYS A 20 2.98 -31.75 25.13
C LYS A 20 3.81 -30.83 26.03
N VAL A 21 4.97 -30.37 25.56
CA VAL A 21 5.80 -29.37 26.26
C VAL A 21 5.09 -28.01 26.30
N TYR A 22 4.55 -27.57 25.17
CA TYR A 22 3.77 -26.34 25.07
C TYR A 22 2.61 -26.34 26.07
N ASN A 23 1.80 -27.40 26.12
CA ASN A 23 0.70 -27.52 27.10
C ASN A 23 1.22 -27.54 28.55
N THR A 24 2.37 -28.16 28.79
CA THR A 24 3.00 -28.20 30.11
C THR A 24 3.46 -26.81 30.55
N VAL A 25 4.01 -26.00 29.64
CA VAL A 25 4.42 -24.61 29.90
C VAL A 25 3.19 -23.71 30.08
N SER A 26 2.16 -23.90 29.26
CA SER A 26 0.91 -23.13 29.29
C SER A 26 0.11 -23.35 30.57
N PHE A 27 -0.05 -24.61 30.99
CA PHE A 27 -0.99 -24.98 32.04
C PHE A 27 -0.33 -25.49 33.33
N GLY A 28 0.97 -25.75 33.31
CA GLY A 28 1.66 -26.41 34.40
C GLY A 28 1.18 -27.87 34.57
N ILE A 29 1.69 -28.55 35.59
CA ILE A 29 1.24 -29.92 35.92
C ILE A 29 0.74 -29.94 37.36
N LYS A 30 -0.58 -30.16 37.50
CA LYS A 30 -1.26 -30.19 38.79
C LYS A 30 -0.65 -31.25 39.71
N GLY A 31 -0.33 -30.86 40.95
CA GLY A 31 0.28 -31.76 41.94
C GLY A 31 1.79 -31.93 41.81
N THR A 32 2.44 -31.16 40.92
CA THR A 32 3.91 -31.12 40.77
C THR A 32 4.45 -29.72 41.04
N GLY A 33 5.78 -29.58 41.09
CA GLY A 33 6.45 -28.29 41.18
C GLY A 33 6.51 -27.51 39.86
N MET A 34 5.86 -27.95 38.78
CA MET A 34 5.84 -27.26 37.48
C MET A 34 4.66 -26.28 37.39
N PRO A 35 4.87 -24.97 37.61
CA PRO A 35 3.81 -23.96 37.48
C PRO A 35 3.48 -23.70 36.01
N SER A 36 2.33 -23.07 35.76
CA SER A 36 2.04 -22.46 34.46
C SER A 36 2.87 -21.18 34.26
N PHE A 37 3.21 -20.88 33.01
CA PHE A 37 3.92 -19.67 32.62
C PHE A 37 3.03 -18.76 31.73
N PRO A 38 1.99 -18.14 32.30
CA PRO A 38 1.04 -17.34 31.53
C PRO A 38 1.63 -16.00 31.03
N LYS A 39 2.80 -15.60 31.52
CA LYS A 39 3.49 -14.36 31.12
C LYS A 39 4.25 -14.49 29.80
N LEU A 40 4.46 -15.71 29.33
CA LEU A 40 5.12 -15.95 28.04
C LEU A 40 4.11 -15.78 26.91
N SER A 41 4.54 -15.20 25.80
CA SER A 41 3.76 -15.17 24.56
C SER A 41 3.59 -16.58 23.99
N GLU A 42 2.61 -16.78 23.13
CA GLU A 42 2.39 -18.07 22.46
C GLU A 42 3.63 -18.51 21.65
N GLU A 43 4.27 -17.54 21.00
CA GLU A 43 5.53 -17.74 20.29
C GLU A 43 6.65 -18.20 21.24
N GLU A 44 6.80 -17.55 22.40
CA GLU A 44 7.82 -17.93 23.39
C GLU A 44 7.58 -19.34 23.95
N LYS A 45 6.32 -19.73 24.15
CA LYS A 45 5.97 -21.09 24.63
C LYS A 45 6.29 -22.15 23.58
N TRP A 46 6.01 -21.89 22.30
CA TRP A 46 6.42 -22.77 21.21
C TRP A 46 7.93 -22.84 21.05
N ASN A 47 8.63 -21.72 21.20
CA ASN A 47 10.09 -21.69 21.19
C ASN A 47 10.68 -22.56 22.28
N ILE A 48 10.14 -22.50 23.50
CA ILE A 48 10.54 -23.37 24.61
C ILE A 48 10.23 -24.83 24.29
N ALA A 49 9.05 -25.12 23.73
CA ALA A 49 8.63 -26.47 23.37
C ALA A 49 9.59 -27.16 22.39
N PHE A 50 9.97 -26.47 21.31
CA PHE A 50 10.94 -26.99 20.35
C PHE A 50 12.36 -26.99 20.91
N TYR A 51 12.72 -25.99 21.71
CA TYR A 51 14.04 -25.91 22.34
C TYR A 51 14.30 -27.10 23.27
N VAL A 52 13.33 -27.47 24.11
CA VAL A 52 13.44 -28.63 25.01
C VAL A 52 13.71 -29.92 24.24
N LEU A 53 13.02 -30.14 23.11
CA LEU A 53 13.26 -31.32 22.27
C LEU A 53 14.61 -31.30 21.55
N SER A 54 15.14 -30.11 21.25
CA SER A 54 16.46 -29.97 20.63
C SER A 54 17.63 -30.29 21.58
N MET A 55 17.41 -30.22 22.91
CA MET A 55 18.48 -30.34 23.92
C MET A 55 19.22 -31.69 23.83
N ARG A 56 18.48 -32.79 23.59
CA ARG A 56 19.06 -34.14 23.42
C ARG A 56 20.05 -34.23 22.25
N TYR A 57 19.93 -33.36 21.27
CA TYR A 57 20.66 -33.43 20.00
C TYR A 57 21.72 -32.32 19.86
N LYS A 58 21.86 -31.44 20.85
CA LYS A 58 22.69 -30.23 20.78
C LYS A 58 24.20 -30.51 20.83
N ASP A 59 24.62 -31.56 21.53
CA ASP A 59 26.05 -31.86 21.78
C ASP A 59 26.67 -32.91 20.82
N GLY A 60 25.91 -33.50 19.89
CA GLY A 60 26.39 -34.62 19.05
C GLY A 60 26.11 -34.56 17.54
N SER A 61 25.33 -33.60 17.04
CA SER A 61 24.65 -33.74 15.72
C SER A 61 25.11 -32.79 14.62
N GLN A 62 26.00 -31.83 14.89
CA GLN A 62 26.39 -30.83 13.89
C GLN A 62 27.17 -31.41 12.69
N ILE A 63 27.67 -32.64 12.76
CA ILE A 63 28.69 -33.13 11.81
C ILE A 63 28.16 -34.09 10.73
N LEU A 64 26.93 -34.64 10.82
CA LEU A 64 26.48 -35.72 9.91
C LEU A 64 25.17 -35.48 9.13
N ALA A 65 24.49 -34.36 9.33
CA ALA A 65 23.10 -34.16 8.87
C ALA A 65 22.92 -33.41 7.53
N SER A 66 23.98 -33.05 6.81
CA SER A 66 23.87 -32.24 5.58
C SER A 66 23.47 -33.04 4.33
N ALA A 67 23.53 -34.39 4.35
CA ALA A 67 23.34 -35.22 3.16
C ALA A 67 22.11 -36.17 3.19
N ILE A 68 21.28 -36.13 4.24
CA ILE A 68 20.15 -37.08 4.38
C ILE A 68 18.84 -36.44 3.93
N ASN A 69 18.19 -37.02 2.92
CA ASN A 69 16.90 -36.56 2.45
C ASN A 69 15.83 -36.82 3.52
N ILE A 70 15.15 -35.77 3.99
CA ILE A 70 14.07 -35.90 4.98
C ILE A 70 12.82 -36.41 4.24
N PRO A 71 12.17 -37.49 4.72
CA PRO A 71 10.89 -37.94 4.19
C PRO A 71 9.86 -36.81 4.17
N GLU A 72 9.06 -36.73 3.11
CA GLU A 72 8.13 -35.61 2.86
C GLU A 72 7.09 -35.45 3.98
N ASP A 73 6.73 -36.55 4.65
CA ASP A 73 5.84 -36.60 5.82
C ASP A 73 6.43 -35.96 7.09
N LEU A 74 7.76 -35.81 7.15
CA LEU A 74 8.49 -35.18 8.26
C LEU A 74 8.95 -33.75 7.94
N ASN A 75 8.58 -33.23 6.76
CA ASN A 75 8.77 -31.81 6.40
C ASN A 75 7.60 -30.93 6.88
N ASP A 76 6.51 -31.52 7.37
CA ASP A 76 5.38 -30.79 7.94
C ASP A 76 5.55 -30.52 9.43
N HIS A 77 5.74 -29.24 9.77
CA HIS A 77 5.87 -28.66 11.10
C HIS A 77 4.76 -29.10 12.08
N LYS A 78 3.54 -29.34 11.58
CA LYS A 78 2.40 -29.75 12.41
C LYS A 78 2.52 -31.20 12.84
N THR A 79 3.01 -32.05 11.93
CA THR A 79 3.40 -33.42 12.25
C THR A 79 4.50 -33.38 13.30
N LEU A 80 5.52 -32.54 13.13
CA LEU A 80 6.63 -32.42 14.08
C LEU A 80 6.22 -31.89 15.46
N ALA A 81 5.22 -31.00 15.52
CA ALA A 81 4.72 -30.47 16.78
C ALA A 81 4.00 -31.55 17.61
N THR A 82 3.34 -32.50 16.95
CA THR A 82 2.44 -33.46 17.61
C THR A 82 3.04 -34.86 17.77
N ILE A 83 4.01 -35.21 16.94
CA ILE A 83 4.68 -36.51 16.93
C ILE A 83 5.81 -36.56 17.97
N SER A 84 5.95 -37.69 18.68
CA SER A 84 7.10 -37.95 19.54
C SER A 84 8.27 -38.54 18.76
N ASP A 85 9.46 -38.57 19.34
CA ASP A 85 10.63 -39.20 18.70
C ASP A 85 10.44 -40.72 18.49
N ASP A 86 9.62 -41.37 19.32
CA ASP A 86 9.30 -42.80 19.20
C ASP A 86 8.35 -43.07 18.04
N ASP A 87 7.40 -42.18 17.81
CA ASP A 87 6.50 -42.24 16.66
C ASP A 87 7.27 -42.00 15.34
N ILE A 88 8.24 -41.07 15.33
CA ILE A 88 9.15 -40.88 14.20
C ILE A 88 10.00 -42.14 14.00
N ARG A 89 10.57 -42.70 15.07
CA ARG A 89 11.37 -43.93 14.99
C ARG A 89 10.55 -45.09 14.43
N GLY A 90 9.34 -45.29 14.92
CA GLY A 90 8.42 -46.34 14.44
C GLY A 90 8.04 -46.17 12.96
N SER A 91 7.76 -44.93 12.52
CA SER A 91 7.42 -44.66 11.13
C SER A 91 8.62 -44.87 10.18
N LEU A 92 9.83 -44.54 10.61
CA LEU A 92 11.05 -44.72 9.82
C LEU A 92 11.55 -46.18 9.83
N SER A 93 11.39 -46.91 10.93
CA SER A 93 11.69 -48.35 10.97
C SER A 93 10.85 -49.15 9.97
N SER A 94 9.63 -48.70 9.67
CA SER A 94 8.77 -49.32 8.66
C SER A 94 9.24 -49.09 7.21
N LYS A 95 10.14 -48.11 6.98
CA LYS A 95 10.64 -47.66 5.67
C LYS A 95 12.10 -48.09 5.39
N ALA A 96 12.61 -49.11 6.09
CA ALA A 96 13.95 -49.71 5.89
C ALA A 96 15.17 -48.78 6.13
N PHE A 97 15.04 -47.78 7.00
CA PHE A 97 16.19 -46.98 7.46
C PHE A 97 16.99 -47.73 8.55
N ASN A 98 18.32 -47.56 8.55
CA ASN A 98 19.15 -48.09 9.64
C ASN A 98 19.06 -47.21 10.90
N GLU A 99 19.38 -47.78 12.07
CA GLU A 99 19.19 -47.12 13.37
C GLU A 99 19.95 -45.78 13.49
N ASN A 100 21.14 -45.72 12.89
CA ASN A 100 21.95 -44.49 12.82
C ASN A 100 21.32 -43.41 11.92
N GLN A 101 20.72 -43.80 10.79
CA GLN A 101 19.99 -42.89 9.88
C GLN A 101 18.75 -42.33 10.56
N ILE A 102 18.00 -43.17 11.28
CA ILE A 102 16.79 -42.75 12.00
C ILE A 102 17.15 -41.70 13.06
N ASN A 103 18.19 -41.97 13.86
CA ASN A 103 18.66 -41.03 14.88
C ASN A 103 19.16 -39.70 14.27
N ASN A 104 19.82 -39.74 13.11
CA ASN A 104 20.27 -38.54 12.41
C ASN A 104 19.10 -37.73 11.80
N ILE A 105 18.06 -38.39 11.29
CA ILE A 105 16.85 -37.72 10.77
C ILE A 105 16.11 -37.01 11.90
N ILE A 106 15.91 -37.70 13.04
CA ILE A 106 15.27 -37.10 14.22
C ILE A 106 16.09 -35.91 14.70
N ALA A 107 17.41 -36.06 14.85
CA ALA A 107 18.29 -34.96 15.24
C ALA A 107 18.16 -33.75 14.30
N ARG A 108 18.15 -33.97 12.98
CA ARG A 108 18.00 -32.89 11.99
C ARG A 108 16.65 -32.19 12.11
N VAL A 109 15.57 -32.95 12.19
CA VAL A 109 14.21 -32.43 12.28
C VAL A 109 13.96 -31.66 13.58
N ARG A 110 14.60 -32.07 14.69
CA ARG A 110 14.51 -31.39 15.99
C ARG A 110 15.46 -30.21 16.17
N THR A 111 16.51 -30.10 15.35
CA THR A 111 17.50 -29.01 15.41
C THR A 111 17.39 -27.99 14.27
N ASN A 112 16.63 -28.28 13.22
CA ASN A 112 16.50 -27.39 12.08
C ASN A 112 15.64 -26.17 12.42
N SER A 113 16.31 -25.05 12.69
CA SER A 113 15.75 -23.75 12.98
C SER A 113 15.03 -23.09 11.80
N ASP A 114 15.16 -23.60 10.57
CA ASP A 114 14.50 -22.99 9.39
C ASP A 114 13.00 -23.31 9.31
N LEU A 115 12.55 -24.31 10.07
CA LEU A 115 11.14 -24.66 10.22
C LEU A 115 10.36 -23.58 11.03
N TYR A 116 11.07 -22.74 11.79
CA TYR A 116 10.49 -21.60 12.52
C TYR A 116 9.94 -20.50 11.60
N ASN A 117 10.51 -20.30 10.41
CA ASN A 117 10.13 -19.17 9.53
C ASN A 117 8.89 -19.44 8.65
N LEU A 118 8.44 -20.69 8.52
CA LEU A 118 7.27 -21.06 7.72
C LEU A 118 5.97 -21.13 8.53
N ALA A 119 6.07 -21.14 9.87
CA ALA A 119 4.93 -21.10 10.79
C ALA A 119 4.28 -19.70 10.88
N ASN A 120 4.93 -18.65 10.35
CA ASN A 120 4.45 -17.26 10.39
C ASN A 120 3.33 -16.92 9.38
N ASN A 121 2.61 -17.89 8.82
CA ASN A 121 1.35 -17.61 8.11
C ASN A 121 0.20 -17.55 9.13
N SER A 122 0.03 -16.36 9.73
CA SER A 122 -0.91 -16.00 10.81
C SER A 122 -2.38 -16.39 10.59
N ASP A 123 -2.82 -16.55 9.34
CA ASP A 123 -4.24 -16.71 9.03
C ASP A 123 -4.81 -18.13 9.24
N ASN A 124 -3.97 -19.17 9.35
CA ASN A 124 -4.43 -20.57 9.49
C ASN A 124 -4.26 -21.15 10.89
N GLU A 125 -3.43 -20.52 11.73
CA GLU A 125 -3.10 -21.00 13.07
C GLU A 125 -4.35 -21.25 13.94
N PRO A 126 -5.38 -20.38 13.93
CA PRO A 126 -6.58 -20.62 14.75
C PRO A 126 -7.44 -21.78 14.23
N LEU A 127 -7.54 -21.99 12.91
CA LEU A 127 -8.30 -23.11 12.34
C LEU A 127 -7.66 -24.47 12.62
N LEU A 128 -6.33 -24.50 12.67
CA LEU A 128 -5.58 -25.71 13.00
C LEU A 128 -5.67 -26.04 14.49
N LEU A 129 -5.61 -25.01 15.34
CA LEU A 129 -5.87 -25.13 16.77
C LEU A 129 -7.30 -25.65 17.03
N ALA A 130 -8.29 -25.10 16.32
CA ALA A 130 -9.69 -25.57 16.37
C ALA A 130 -9.78 -27.07 16.04
N GLY A 131 -9.15 -27.51 14.95
CA GLY A 131 -9.13 -28.92 14.55
C GLY A 131 -8.44 -29.84 15.58
N ALA A 132 -7.34 -29.38 16.18
CA ALA A 132 -6.60 -30.14 17.20
C ALA A 132 -7.41 -30.30 18.50
N LEU A 133 -8.02 -29.22 18.99
CA LEU A 133 -8.85 -29.21 20.19
C LEU A 133 -10.15 -30.02 19.98
N LEU A 134 -10.72 -29.99 18.78
CA LEU A 134 -11.85 -30.87 18.41
C LEU A 134 -11.48 -32.36 18.46
N LYS A 135 -10.29 -32.71 17.97
CA LYS A 135 -9.78 -34.08 18.02
C LYS A 135 -9.52 -34.52 19.46
N GLU A 136 -8.95 -33.64 20.29
CA GLU A 136 -8.76 -33.89 21.72
C GLU A 136 -10.10 -34.09 22.44
N SER A 137 -11.08 -33.24 22.16
CA SER A 137 -12.45 -33.36 22.65
C SER A 137 -13.07 -34.72 22.31
N LEU A 138 -12.96 -35.16 21.04
CA LEU A 138 -13.47 -36.47 20.61
C LEU A 138 -12.79 -37.61 21.38
N ASN A 139 -11.47 -37.58 21.52
CA ASN A 139 -10.72 -38.61 22.24
C ASN A 139 -11.10 -38.68 23.73
N LEU A 140 -11.32 -37.53 24.38
CA LEU A 140 -11.77 -37.46 25.78
C LEU A 140 -13.18 -38.02 25.93
N TYR A 141 -14.07 -37.74 24.99
CA TYR A 141 -15.42 -38.28 24.98
C TYR A 141 -15.41 -39.81 24.81
N GLU A 142 -14.60 -40.33 23.88
CA GLU A 142 -14.44 -41.78 23.67
C GLU A 142 -13.84 -42.49 24.89
N LYS A 143 -13.04 -41.79 25.69
CA LYS A 143 -12.50 -42.27 26.98
C LYS A 143 -13.48 -42.13 28.16
N GLY A 144 -14.65 -41.54 27.94
CA GLY A 144 -15.69 -41.35 28.95
C GLY A 144 -15.58 -40.06 29.77
N ASP A 145 -14.59 -39.20 29.51
CA ASP A 145 -14.44 -37.92 30.20
C ASP A 145 -15.21 -36.81 29.49
N LYS A 146 -16.52 -36.78 29.76
CA LYS A 146 -17.48 -35.90 29.08
C LYS A 146 -17.29 -34.43 29.43
N GLN A 147 -16.87 -34.13 30.66
CA GLN A 147 -16.73 -32.76 31.13
C GLN A 147 -15.53 -32.09 30.48
N LEU A 148 -14.40 -32.79 30.41
CA LEU A 148 -13.23 -32.28 29.69
C LEU A 148 -13.44 -32.26 28.18
N ALA A 149 -14.13 -33.25 27.61
CA ALA A 149 -14.50 -33.24 26.19
C ALA A 149 -15.31 -31.98 25.84
N TYR A 150 -16.37 -31.70 26.61
CA TYR A 150 -17.20 -30.52 26.39
C TYR A 150 -16.41 -29.21 26.52
N SER A 151 -15.51 -29.11 27.51
CA SER A 151 -14.61 -27.96 27.66
C SER A 151 -13.72 -27.78 26.44
N LYS A 152 -13.06 -28.84 25.96
CA LYS A 152 -12.18 -28.78 24.79
C LYS A 152 -12.93 -28.44 23.50
N ALA A 153 -14.19 -28.85 23.37
CA ALA A 153 -15.05 -28.42 22.26
C ALA A 153 -15.40 -26.92 22.31
N ILE A 154 -15.49 -26.32 23.50
CA ILE A 154 -15.65 -24.87 23.67
C ILE A 154 -14.34 -24.16 23.31
N ASP A 155 -13.21 -24.63 23.82
CA ASP A 155 -11.89 -24.05 23.54
C ASP A 155 -11.61 -24.07 22.03
N ALA A 156 -11.96 -25.16 21.33
CA ALA A 156 -11.82 -25.26 19.89
C ALA A 156 -12.57 -24.16 19.11
N TYR A 157 -13.73 -23.75 19.62
CA TYR A 157 -14.51 -22.67 19.03
C TYR A 157 -13.92 -21.31 19.40
N LEU A 158 -13.71 -21.03 20.70
CA LEU A 158 -13.30 -19.70 21.18
C LEU A 158 -11.84 -19.34 20.87
N GLU A 159 -10.94 -20.31 21.08
CA GLU A 159 -9.50 -20.09 20.86
C GLU A 159 -9.12 -20.30 19.39
N GLY A 160 -9.94 -21.05 18.65
CA GLY A 160 -9.71 -21.37 17.25
C GLY A 160 -10.63 -20.65 16.27
N PHE A 161 -11.83 -21.19 16.05
CA PHE A 161 -12.70 -20.75 14.96
C PHE A 161 -13.20 -19.30 15.09
N GLU A 162 -13.56 -18.83 16.29
CA GLU A 162 -14.05 -17.46 16.56
C GLU A 162 -13.05 -16.40 16.09
N LYS A 163 -11.74 -16.67 16.21
CA LYS A 163 -10.65 -15.76 15.80
C LYS A 163 -10.63 -15.47 14.30
N VAL A 164 -11.22 -16.34 13.50
CA VAL A 164 -11.25 -16.21 12.02
C VAL A 164 -12.66 -16.15 11.46
N GLU A 165 -13.70 -16.23 12.30
CA GLU A 165 -15.11 -16.24 11.91
C GLU A 165 -15.44 -15.02 11.04
N ASN A 166 -15.08 -13.81 11.50
CA ASN A 166 -15.29 -12.56 10.76
C ASN A 166 -14.53 -12.50 9.43
N LYS A 167 -13.34 -13.11 9.35
CA LYS A 167 -12.52 -13.18 8.13
C LYS A 167 -13.12 -14.17 7.13
N LEU A 168 -13.59 -15.33 7.61
CA LEU A 168 -14.23 -16.35 6.80
C LEU A 168 -15.62 -15.90 6.32
N ALA A 169 -16.43 -15.25 7.17
CA ALA A 169 -17.78 -14.79 6.86
C ALA A 169 -17.85 -13.85 5.66
N VAL A 170 -16.79 -13.10 5.42
CA VAL A 170 -16.68 -12.19 4.28
C VAL A 170 -16.25 -12.88 2.99
N LYS A 171 -15.51 -13.99 3.08
CA LYS A 171 -15.17 -14.82 1.91
C LYS A 171 -16.32 -15.77 1.56
N ASP A 172 -16.89 -16.42 2.56
CA ASP A 172 -17.98 -17.38 2.43
C ASP A 172 -18.84 -17.40 3.72
N LYS A 173 -19.89 -16.57 3.72
CA LYS A 173 -20.87 -16.50 4.82
C LYS A 173 -21.59 -17.83 5.03
N LYS A 174 -21.83 -18.60 3.97
CA LYS A 174 -22.55 -19.87 4.07
C LYS A 174 -21.69 -20.91 4.78
N LEU A 175 -20.44 -21.06 4.36
CA LEU A 175 -19.47 -21.95 5.01
C LEU A 175 -19.27 -21.59 6.49
N THR A 176 -19.22 -20.29 6.81
CA THR A 176 -19.05 -19.83 8.20
C THR A 176 -20.23 -20.26 9.07
N LEU A 177 -21.46 -20.02 8.61
CA LEU A 177 -22.68 -20.47 9.31
C LEU A 177 -22.75 -21.99 9.41
N ASP A 178 -22.35 -22.73 8.37
CA ASP A 178 -22.32 -24.19 8.39
C ASP A 178 -21.34 -24.71 9.46
N ILE A 179 -20.18 -24.07 9.63
CA ILE A 179 -19.21 -24.42 10.67
C ILE A 179 -19.73 -24.06 12.08
N GLU A 180 -20.33 -22.88 12.28
CA GLU A 180 -20.96 -22.48 13.55
C GLU A 180 -22.04 -23.46 14.02
N ASN A 181 -22.92 -23.86 13.09
CA ASN A 181 -23.96 -24.84 13.34
C ASN A 181 -23.36 -26.19 13.74
N LYS A 182 -22.34 -26.68 13.02
CA LYS A 182 -21.66 -27.94 13.33
C LYS A 182 -20.91 -27.92 14.66
N PHE A 183 -20.31 -26.79 15.06
CA PHE A 183 -19.76 -26.63 16.42
C PHE A 183 -20.85 -26.70 17.50
N SER A 184 -22.01 -26.14 17.22
CA SER A 184 -23.16 -26.20 18.13
C SER A 184 -23.72 -27.62 18.24
N ASP A 185 -23.84 -28.34 17.11
CA ASP A 185 -24.27 -29.73 17.06
C ASP A 185 -23.28 -30.65 17.78
N PHE A 186 -21.97 -30.50 17.52
CA PHE A 186 -20.93 -31.30 18.17
C PHE A 186 -20.97 -31.16 19.70
N ARG A 187 -21.09 -29.93 20.21
CA ARG A 187 -21.23 -29.66 21.65
C ARG A 187 -22.56 -30.18 22.20
N GLY A 188 -23.64 -30.03 21.45
CA GLY A 188 -24.98 -30.53 21.80
C GLY A 188 -25.03 -32.04 21.94
N GLN A 189 -24.36 -32.77 21.04
CA GLN A 189 -24.23 -34.22 21.05
C GLN A 189 -23.42 -34.71 22.25
N ILE A 190 -22.31 -34.05 22.60
CA ILE A 190 -21.53 -34.36 23.82
C ILE A 190 -22.40 -34.20 25.07
N LYS A 191 -23.15 -33.11 25.16
CA LYS A 191 -24.02 -32.81 26.32
C LYS A 191 -25.20 -33.78 26.44
N SER A 192 -25.76 -34.19 25.30
CA SER A 192 -26.89 -35.13 25.22
C SER A 192 -26.47 -36.60 25.32
N ASN A 193 -25.16 -36.85 25.43
CA ASN A 193 -24.57 -38.18 25.57
C ASN A 193 -24.88 -39.12 24.39
N GLU A 194 -24.79 -38.57 23.18
CA GLU A 194 -25.02 -39.27 21.92
C GLU A 194 -23.97 -40.36 21.65
N SER A 195 -24.27 -41.22 20.67
CA SER A 195 -23.35 -42.32 20.32
C SER A 195 -21.97 -41.79 19.87
N PRO A 196 -20.85 -42.44 20.24
CA PRO A 196 -19.52 -42.04 19.77
C PRO A 196 -19.39 -42.00 18.24
N GLN A 197 -20.19 -42.80 17.54
CA GLN A 197 -20.21 -42.84 16.07
C GLN A 197 -20.82 -41.57 15.48
N THR A 198 -21.91 -41.07 16.06
CA THR A 198 -22.57 -39.81 15.67
C THR A 198 -21.64 -38.62 15.86
N ILE A 199 -20.95 -38.56 17.01
CA ILE A 199 -20.02 -37.47 17.34
C ILE A 199 -18.78 -37.52 16.43
N ARG A 200 -18.28 -38.72 16.13
CA ARG A 200 -17.16 -38.90 15.18
C ARG A 200 -17.53 -38.47 13.76
N ALA A 201 -18.75 -38.73 13.30
CA ALA A 201 -19.22 -38.25 11.99
C ALA A 201 -19.28 -36.72 11.93
N THR A 202 -19.85 -36.08 12.96
CA THR A 202 -19.90 -34.62 13.09
C THR A 202 -18.49 -34.00 13.13
N TYR A 203 -17.56 -34.61 13.88
CA TYR A 203 -16.15 -34.21 13.89
C TYR A 203 -15.51 -34.28 12.50
N GLN A 204 -15.75 -35.35 11.73
CA GLN A 204 -15.15 -35.52 10.40
C GLN A 204 -15.62 -34.45 9.42
N GLU A 205 -16.92 -34.15 9.44
CA GLU A 205 -17.48 -33.07 8.61
C GLU A 205 -16.95 -31.70 9.04
N LEU A 206 -16.93 -31.44 10.35
CA LEU A 206 -16.42 -30.18 10.89
C LEU A 206 -14.93 -29.98 10.56
N ASN A 207 -14.11 -31.02 10.71
CA ASN A 207 -12.69 -30.96 10.39
C ASN A 207 -12.43 -30.76 8.87
N LYS A 208 -13.30 -31.32 8.02
CA LYS A 208 -13.25 -31.08 6.56
C LYS A 208 -13.58 -29.62 6.23
N ASP A 209 -14.59 -29.05 6.86
CA ASP A 209 -14.99 -27.66 6.62
C ASP A 209 -13.95 -26.67 7.16
N LEU A 210 -13.33 -26.95 8.31
CA LEU A 210 -12.18 -26.20 8.81
C LEU A 210 -10.99 -26.26 7.84
N ALA A 211 -10.73 -27.41 7.22
CA ALA A 211 -9.69 -27.54 6.19
C ALA A 211 -10.04 -26.71 4.92
N ASN A 212 -11.30 -26.74 4.47
CA ASN A 212 -11.75 -25.90 3.36
C ASN A 212 -11.63 -24.40 3.67
N ALA A 213 -12.02 -24.00 4.89
CA ALA A 213 -11.87 -22.64 5.38
C ALA A 213 -10.39 -22.21 5.36
N SER A 214 -9.46 -23.08 5.77
CA SER A 214 -8.03 -22.79 5.73
C SER A 214 -7.53 -22.55 4.30
N LEU A 215 -7.98 -23.34 3.32
CA LEU A 215 -7.61 -23.18 1.91
C LEU A 215 -8.13 -21.85 1.35
N LEU A 216 -9.34 -21.45 1.71
CA LEU A 216 -9.94 -20.16 1.33
C LEU A 216 -9.22 -18.96 1.95
N LEU A 217 -8.71 -19.10 3.18
CA LEU A 217 -7.92 -18.06 3.84
C LEU A 217 -6.50 -17.97 3.24
N THR A 218 -5.87 -19.10 2.90
CA THR A 218 -4.47 -19.19 2.43
C THR A 218 -4.25 -18.68 1.00
N ASN A 219 -5.22 -18.86 0.09
CA ASN A 219 -5.05 -18.54 -1.32
C ASN A 219 -5.06 -17.02 -1.57
N SER A 220 -3.94 -16.37 -1.27
CA SER A 220 -3.59 -15.04 -1.76
C SER A 220 -3.33 -15.15 -3.27
N LYS A 221 -4.29 -14.72 -4.09
CA LYS A 221 -4.21 -14.80 -5.56
C LYS A 221 -2.87 -14.21 -6.06
N PRO A 222 -2.21 -14.78 -7.09
CA PRO A 222 -0.98 -14.24 -7.70
C PRO A 222 -1.07 -12.74 -8.07
N LEU A 223 -2.28 -12.28 -8.37
CA LEU A 223 -2.59 -10.88 -8.65
C LEU A 223 -2.31 -9.94 -7.45
N GLY A 224 -2.50 -10.41 -6.21
CA GLY A 224 -2.23 -9.68 -4.96
C GLY A 224 -0.75 -9.36 -4.75
N LYS A 225 0.12 -10.32 -5.08
CA LYS A 225 1.58 -10.16 -5.04
C LYS A 225 2.06 -9.10 -6.02
N PHE A 226 1.63 -9.22 -7.28
CA PHE A 226 1.95 -8.26 -8.32
C PHE A 226 1.47 -6.84 -7.96
N LEU A 227 0.26 -6.70 -7.42
CA LEU A 227 -0.26 -5.37 -7.08
C LEU A 227 0.38 -4.77 -5.81
N SER A 228 0.79 -5.57 -4.82
CA SER A 228 1.58 -5.08 -3.68
C SER A 228 2.93 -4.52 -4.15
N PHE A 229 3.57 -5.21 -5.11
CA PHE A 229 4.77 -4.72 -5.78
C PHE A 229 4.51 -3.41 -6.53
N VAL A 230 3.46 -3.36 -7.37
CA VAL A 230 3.12 -2.17 -8.16
C VAL A 230 2.77 -0.98 -7.27
N GLN A 231 2.04 -1.19 -6.17
CA GLN A 231 1.70 -0.15 -5.20
C GLN A 231 2.96 0.41 -4.53
N SER A 232 3.83 -0.47 -4.03
CA SER A 232 5.11 -0.07 -3.45
C SER A 232 5.97 0.70 -4.46
N PHE A 233 6.15 0.16 -5.67
CA PHE A 233 6.87 0.82 -6.76
C PHE A 233 6.29 2.19 -7.07
N ALA A 234 4.97 2.30 -7.20
CA ALA A 234 4.30 3.56 -7.53
C ALA A 234 4.45 4.60 -6.43
N ILE A 235 4.38 4.21 -5.15
CA ILE A 235 4.59 5.11 -4.01
C ILE A 235 6.00 5.70 -4.08
N ILE A 236 7.05 4.87 -4.06
CA ILE A 236 8.42 5.39 -4.01
C ILE A 236 8.74 6.23 -5.25
N VAL A 237 8.34 5.78 -6.44
CA VAL A 237 8.61 6.50 -7.69
C VAL A 237 7.93 7.86 -7.71
N ARG A 238 6.71 7.98 -7.16
CA ARG A 238 6.00 9.25 -7.09
C ARG A 238 6.68 10.22 -6.12
N GLU A 239 6.80 9.82 -4.86
CA GLU A 239 7.34 10.70 -3.80
C GLU A 239 8.80 11.08 -4.08
N GLY A 240 9.58 10.10 -4.58
CA GLY A 240 10.95 10.34 -4.98
C GLY A 240 11.06 11.27 -6.20
N LEU A 241 10.16 11.17 -7.18
CA LEU A 241 10.19 12.10 -8.32
C LEU A 241 9.81 13.52 -7.89
N GLU A 242 8.79 13.68 -7.05
CA GLU A 242 8.38 14.98 -6.51
C GLU A 242 9.55 15.64 -5.76
N ALA A 243 10.23 14.88 -4.90
CA ALA A 243 11.45 15.35 -4.22
C ALA A 243 12.57 15.73 -5.21
N ILE A 244 12.82 14.91 -6.24
CA ILE A 244 13.81 15.19 -7.29
C ILE A 244 13.47 16.48 -8.04
N LEU A 245 12.21 16.69 -8.41
CA LEU A 245 11.75 17.87 -9.16
C LEU A 245 11.87 19.14 -8.32
N ILE A 246 11.53 19.09 -7.03
CA ILE A 246 11.68 20.24 -6.13
C ILE A 246 13.16 20.59 -5.97
N VAL A 247 14.03 19.60 -5.73
CA VAL A 247 15.48 19.83 -5.63
C VAL A 247 16.05 20.34 -6.95
N ALA A 248 15.64 19.78 -8.09
CA ALA A 248 16.04 20.23 -9.42
C ALA A 248 15.62 21.68 -9.67
N ALA A 249 14.42 22.08 -9.25
CA ALA A 249 13.95 23.45 -9.36
C ALA A 249 14.75 24.44 -8.52
N ILE A 250 15.05 24.08 -7.27
CA ILE A 250 15.88 24.91 -6.38
C ILE A 250 17.28 25.05 -6.98
N ILE A 251 17.88 23.96 -7.47
CA ILE A 251 19.19 23.98 -8.11
C ILE A 251 19.15 24.83 -9.39
N ALA A 252 18.15 24.63 -10.26
CA ALA A 252 17.97 25.41 -11.48
C ALA A 252 17.88 26.90 -11.17
N PHE A 253 17.06 27.29 -10.20
CA PHE A 253 16.96 28.68 -9.74
C PHE A 253 18.30 29.22 -9.24
N LEU A 254 19.04 28.48 -8.43
CA LEU A 254 20.36 28.89 -7.93
C LEU A 254 21.41 28.98 -9.05
N THR A 255 21.29 28.14 -10.09
CA THR A 255 22.15 28.23 -11.27
C THR A 255 21.83 29.44 -12.13
N THR A 256 20.54 29.76 -12.34
CA THR A 256 20.09 30.93 -13.12
C THR A 256 20.41 32.24 -12.42
N THR A 257 20.37 32.28 -11.08
CA THR A 257 20.71 33.47 -10.27
C THR A 257 22.20 33.61 -9.96
N GLY A 258 23.06 32.79 -10.57
CA GLY A 258 24.53 32.86 -10.41
C GLY A 258 25.05 32.38 -9.04
N SER A 259 24.18 31.86 -8.17
CA SER A 259 24.51 31.44 -6.80
C SER A 259 24.95 29.97 -6.69
N ARG A 260 25.77 29.48 -7.63
CA ARG A 260 26.21 28.06 -7.68
C ARG A 260 26.85 27.55 -6.39
N LYS A 261 27.60 28.40 -5.67
CA LYS A 261 28.24 28.01 -4.40
C LYS A 261 27.23 27.64 -3.29
N ALA A 262 25.96 28.02 -3.44
CA ALA A 262 24.92 27.72 -2.47
C ALA A 262 24.27 26.34 -2.68
N ILE A 263 24.48 25.69 -3.83
CA ILE A 263 23.93 24.36 -4.17
C ILE A 263 24.34 23.31 -3.13
N LYS A 264 25.56 23.38 -2.59
CA LYS A 264 26.02 22.47 -1.53
C LYS A 264 25.11 22.46 -0.29
N TYR A 265 24.47 23.59 0.04
CA TYR A 265 23.56 23.70 1.19
C TYR A 265 22.20 23.07 0.91
N VAL A 266 21.76 23.10 -0.35
CA VAL A 266 20.60 22.31 -0.81
C VAL A 266 20.89 20.83 -0.60
N HIS A 267 22.10 20.36 -0.95
CA HIS A 267 22.50 18.97 -0.71
C HIS A 267 22.47 18.57 0.78
N TYR A 268 22.99 19.41 1.67
CA TYR A 268 22.85 19.13 3.11
C TYR A 268 21.39 19.07 3.57
N GLY A 269 20.53 19.92 3.01
CA GLY A 269 19.10 19.93 3.34
C GLY A 269 18.39 18.63 2.97
N TRP A 270 18.46 18.19 1.71
CA TRP A 270 17.73 16.97 1.32
C TRP A 270 18.35 15.69 1.88
N VAL A 271 19.67 15.61 2.05
CA VAL A 271 20.31 14.43 2.66
C VAL A 271 19.87 14.27 4.12
N SER A 272 19.83 15.37 4.88
CA SER A 272 19.34 15.33 6.26
C SER A 272 17.84 15.02 6.35
N ALA A 273 17.04 15.42 5.36
CA ALA A 273 15.63 15.06 5.27
C ALA A 273 15.40 13.55 5.09
N ILE A 274 16.19 12.89 4.22
CA ILE A 274 16.12 11.43 4.05
C ILE A 274 16.46 10.71 5.35
N PHE A 275 17.52 11.15 6.04
CA PHE A 275 17.88 10.59 7.34
C PHE A 275 16.77 10.78 8.38
N ALA A 276 16.16 11.97 8.44
CA ALA A 276 15.02 12.23 9.31
C ALA A 276 13.80 11.35 8.95
N GLY A 277 13.57 11.07 7.67
CA GLY A 277 12.55 10.11 7.22
C GLY A 277 12.80 8.70 7.75
N LEU A 278 14.04 8.20 7.68
CA LEU A 278 14.40 6.89 8.24
C LEU A 278 14.19 6.84 9.76
N VAL A 279 14.57 7.89 10.48
CA VAL A 279 14.31 8.00 11.93
C VAL A 279 12.80 7.99 12.21
N THR A 280 12.02 8.72 11.41
CA THR A 280 10.55 8.76 11.53
C THR A 280 9.94 7.38 11.33
N TRP A 281 10.42 6.60 10.35
CA TRP A 281 9.99 5.21 10.14
C TRP A 281 10.24 4.32 11.37
N VAL A 282 11.45 4.38 11.95
CA VAL A 282 11.81 3.57 13.14
C VAL A 282 10.91 3.92 14.33
N ILE A 283 10.66 5.21 14.56
CA ILE A 283 9.76 5.68 15.62
C ILE A 283 8.35 5.15 15.36
N ALA A 284 7.86 5.26 14.13
CA ALA A 284 6.51 4.85 13.76
C ALA A 284 6.28 3.33 13.96
N GLN A 285 7.29 2.49 13.67
CA GLN A 285 7.24 1.05 13.94
C GLN A 285 7.17 0.73 15.44
N THR A 286 7.91 1.49 16.25
CA THR A 286 8.00 1.28 17.71
C THR A 286 6.71 1.66 18.44
N VAL A 287 6.00 2.69 17.97
CA VAL A 287 4.77 3.17 18.60
C VAL A 287 3.59 2.23 18.35
N ILE A 288 3.53 1.57 17.18
CA ILE A 288 2.40 0.70 16.81
C ILE A 288 2.46 -0.68 17.48
N SER A 289 3.66 -1.24 17.70
CA SER A 289 3.82 -2.59 18.27
C SER A 289 3.34 -2.75 19.72
N ILE A 290 3.05 -1.64 20.41
CA ILE A 290 2.71 -1.61 21.85
C ILE A 290 1.23 -1.95 22.11
N THR A 291 0.36 -2.00 21.08
CA THR A 291 -1.09 -2.08 21.28
C THR A 291 -1.72 -3.27 20.54
N SER A 292 -1.59 -4.49 21.08
CA SER A 292 -2.16 -5.71 20.46
C SER A 292 -3.68 -5.87 20.66
N ALA A 293 -4.30 -5.15 21.61
CA ALA A 293 -5.70 -5.36 22.00
C ALA A 293 -6.74 -4.65 21.11
N GLN A 294 -6.31 -3.80 20.15
CA GLN A 294 -7.18 -2.99 19.29
C GLN A 294 -6.59 -2.81 17.88
N ARG A 295 -5.85 -3.81 17.39
CA ARG A 295 -5.05 -3.71 16.15
C ARG A 295 -5.93 -3.34 14.96
N GLU A 296 -7.09 -3.96 14.85
CA GLU A 296 -8.08 -3.78 13.78
C GLU A 296 -8.64 -2.35 13.78
N ILE A 297 -8.94 -1.78 14.96
CA ILE A 297 -9.43 -0.40 15.07
C ILE A 297 -8.36 0.59 14.62
N ILE A 298 -7.12 0.38 15.05
CA ILE A 298 -5.99 1.26 14.72
C ILE A 298 -5.70 1.19 13.21
N GLU A 299 -5.73 0.00 12.62
CA GLU A 299 -5.56 -0.21 11.19
C GLU A 299 -6.69 0.48 10.40
N GLY A 300 -7.94 0.35 10.84
CA GLY A 300 -9.10 1.04 10.26
C GLY A 300 -9.00 2.56 10.29
N VAL A 301 -8.71 3.14 11.47
CA VAL A 301 -8.53 4.59 11.65
C VAL A 301 -7.39 5.11 10.77
N THR A 302 -6.25 4.42 10.79
CA THR A 302 -5.06 4.82 10.02
C THR A 302 -5.34 4.78 8.52
N SER A 303 -6.04 3.73 8.04
CA SER A 303 -6.43 3.61 6.64
C SER A 303 -7.38 4.73 6.20
N LEU A 304 -8.36 5.11 7.02
CA LEU A 304 -9.28 6.20 6.69
C LEU A 304 -8.60 7.59 6.71
N ILE A 305 -7.70 7.82 7.67
CA ILE A 305 -6.91 9.06 7.70
C ILE A 305 -6.03 9.13 6.45
N ALA A 306 -5.34 8.04 6.10
CA ALA A 306 -4.52 7.97 4.90
C ALA A 306 -5.36 8.21 3.64
N ALA A 307 -6.55 7.62 3.53
CA ALA A 307 -7.48 7.87 2.43
C ALA A 307 -7.88 9.35 2.32
N ALA A 308 -8.24 10.00 3.43
CA ALA A 308 -8.61 11.41 3.43
C ALA A 308 -7.44 12.31 2.97
N VAL A 309 -6.22 12.01 3.43
CA VAL A 309 -5.01 12.72 3.02
C VAL A 309 -4.73 12.51 1.52
N LEU A 310 -4.77 11.27 1.03
CA LEU A 310 -4.55 10.95 -0.39
C LEU A 310 -5.56 11.63 -1.30
N PHE A 311 -6.84 11.62 -0.90
CA PHE A 311 -7.89 12.30 -1.65
C PHE A 311 -7.65 13.82 -1.71
N TYR A 312 -7.31 14.43 -0.57
CA TYR A 312 -7.00 15.86 -0.50
C TYR A 312 -5.78 16.22 -1.37
N VAL A 313 -4.69 15.45 -1.28
CA VAL A 313 -3.47 15.67 -2.06
C VAL A 313 -3.72 15.46 -3.56
N SER A 314 -4.44 14.40 -3.94
CA SER A 314 -4.84 14.14 -5.34
C SER A 314 -5.60 15.33 -5.92
N TYR A 315 -6.62 15.80 -5.20
CA TYR A 315 -7.42 16.95 -5.60
C TYR A 315 -6.57 18.23 -5.72
N TRP A 316 -5.67 18.47 -4.76
CA TRP A 316 -4.79 19.64 -4.76
C TRP A 316 -3.85 19.64 -5.99
N PHE A 317 -3.29 18.50 -6.36
CA PHE A 317 -2.45 18.38 -7.55
C PHE A 317 -3.21 18.62 -8.84
N ILE A 318 -4.40 18.03 -8.98
CA ILE A 318 -5.26 18.19 -10.17
C ILE A 318 -5.68 19.66 -10.38
N THR A 319 -5.97 20.37 -9.29
CA THR A 319 -6.45 21.77 -9.36
C THR A 319 -5.35 22.81 -9.52
N LYS A 320 -4.07 22.45 -9.34
CA LYS A 320 -2.91 23.37 -9.38
C LYS A 320 -1.97 23.15 -10.57
N ILE A 321 -2.43 22.49 -11.64
CA ILE A 321 -1.67 22.23 -12.89
C ILE A 321 -1.18 23.52 -13.61
N GLU A 322 -1.55 24.72 -13.15
CA GLU A 322 -0.95 25.99 -13.62
C GLU A 322 0.45 26.22 -13.06
N VAL A 323 1.45 25.82 -13.84
CA VAL A 323 2.89 26.11 -13.66
C VAL A 323 3.18 27.60 -13.38
N GLN A 324 2.32 28.53 -13.85
CA GLN A 324 2.44 29.97 -13.64
C GLN A 324 2.46 30.39 -12.15
N LYS A 325 1.54 29.88 -11.32
CA LYS A 325 1.40 30.33 -9.91
C LYS A 325 2.52 29.83 -9.00
N TRP A 326 3.07 28.67 -9.33
CA TRP A 326 4.22 28.11 -8.62
C TRP A 326 5.51 28.89 -8.93
N LYS A 327 5.67 29.37 -10.18
CA LYS A 327 6.79 30.22 -10.59
C LYS A 327 6.79 31.55 -9.82
N GLU A 328 5.64 32.17 -9.63
CA GLU A 328 5.47 33.41 -8.83
C GLU A 328 5.77 33.19 -7.33
N PHE A 329 5.33 32.07 -6.75
CA PHE A 329 5.60 31.73 -5.35
C PHE A 329 7.10 31.51 -5.08
N ILE A 330 7.78 30.79 -5.97
CA ILE A 330 9.23 30.53 -5.88
C ILE A 330 10.01 31.83 -6.08
N GLU A 331 9.65 32.67 -7.05
CA GLU A 331 10.31 33.97 -7.24
C GLU A 331 10.22 34.85 -6.00
N GLY A 332 9.07 34.90 -5.34
CA GLY A 332 8.87 35.70 -4.13
C GLY A 332 9.68 35.21 -2.93
N LYS A 333 9.63 33.91 -2.63
CA LYS A 333 10.33 33.32 -1.47
C LYS A 333 11.85 33.32 -1.64
N VAL A 334 12.34 33.08 -2.87
CA VAL A 334 13.80 32.98 -3.08
C VAL A 334 14.46 34.35 -3.24
N LYS A 335 13.78 35.37 -3.80
CA LYS A 335 14.27 36.76 -3.76
C LYS A 335 14.51 37.24 -2.32
N GLN A 336 13.63 36.87 -1.39
CA GLN A 336 13.71 37.24 0.02
C GLN A 336 14.81 36.46 0.79
N ALA A 337 15.05 35.20 0.41
CA ALA A 337 16.11 34.37 1.00
C ALA A 337 17.52 34.79 0.53
N LEU A 338 17.65 35.24 -0.72
CA LEU A 338 18.93 35.73 -1.28
C LEU A 338 19.40 37.04 -0.64
N THR A 339 18.48 37.89 -0.16
CA THR A 339 18.83 39.20 0.42
C THR A 339 19.58 39.10 1.76
N LYS A 340 19.47 37.98 2.49
CA LYS A 340 20.06 37.83 3.84
C LYS A 340 21.34 36.98 3.91
N LYS A 341 21.88 36.46 2.79
CA LYS A 341 23.03 35.51 2.79
C LYS A 341 22.88 34.35 3.80
N ASN A 342 21.66 33.96 4.16
CA ASN A 342 21.45 33.00 5.24
C ASN A 342 21.49 31.57 4.69
N VAL A 343 22.67 30.97 4.79
CA VAL A 343 23.00 29.59 4.42
C VAL A 343 22.03 28.58 5.03
N ILE A 344 21.59 28.82 6.26
CA ILE A 344 20.65 27.97 6.99
C ILE A 344 19.29 27.96 6.28
N THR A 345 18.84 29.09 5.75
CA THR A 345 17.54 29.19 5.07
C THR A 345 17.47 28.30 3.84
N LEU A 346 18.52 28.22 3.03
CA LEU A 346 18.54 27.35 1.83
C LEU A 346 18.54 25.87 2.19
N ALA A 347 19.30 25.49 3.22
CA ALA A 347 19.28 24.13 3.74
C ALA A 347 17.90 23.76 4.32
N SER A 348 17.28 24.66 5.10
CA SER A 348 15.94 24.46 5.66
C SER A 348 14.86 24.33 4.59
N VAL A 349 14.90 25.16 3.53
CA VAL A 349 13.91 25.07 2.44
C VAL A 349 14.02 23.71 1.74
N SER A 350 15.24 23.28 1.41
CA SER A 350 15.45 21.95 0.81
C SER A 350 15.08 20.82 1.76
N PHE A 351 15.37 20.98 3.06
CA PHE A 351 15.03 20.00 4.09
C PHE A 351 13.52 19.83 4.21
N PHE A 352 12.77 20.90 4.47
CA PHE A 352 11.32 20.80 4.69
C PHE A 352 10.57 20.34 3.43
N ALA A 353 11.04 20.76 2.25
CA ALA A 353 10.49 20.28 1.00
C ALA A 353 10.64 18.76 0.84
N VAL A 354 11.85 18.23 1.00
CA VAL A 354 12.10 16.79 0.82
C VAL A 354 11.58 15.97 2.01
N TYR A 355 11.63 16.51 3.23
CA TYR A 355 11.14 15.83 4.42
C TYR A 355 9.64 15.61 4.36
N ARG A 356 8.88 16.55 3.77
CA ARG A 356 7.46 16.36 3.52
C ARG A 356 7.22 15.11 2.66
N GLU A 357 7.88 14.99 1.52
CA GLU A 357 7.72 13.83 0.63
C GLU A 357 8.20 12.53 1.31
N ALA A 358 9.29 12.60 2.09
CA ALA A 358 9.76 11.47 2.89
C ALA A 358 8.77 11.05 3.99
N PHE A 359 8.11 12.01 4.63
CA PHE A 359 7.10 11.77 5.66
C PHE A 359 5.83 11.15 5.04
N GLU A 360 5.37 11.68 3.91
CA GLU A 360 4.27 11.09 3.14
C GLU A 360 4.62 9.66 2.68
N THR A 361 5.85 9.43 2.18
CA THR A 361 6.37 8.08 1.86
C THR A 361 6.27 7.14 3.05
N VAL A 362 6.72 7.57 4.23
CA VAL A 362 6.68 6.76 5.46
C VAL A 362 5.25 6.38 5.82
N LEU A 363 4.30 7.32 5.78
CA LEU A 363 2.90 7.04 6.08
C LEU A 363 2.27 6.06 5.08
N PHE A 364 2.56 6.20 3.78
CA PHE A 364 2.04 5.29 2.77
C PHE A 364 2.64 3.89 2.89
N TYR A 365 3.95 3.80 3.11
CA TYR A 365 4.59 2.50 3.34
C TYR A 365 4.12 1.87 4.65
N GLN A 366 3.79 2.65 5.67
CA GLN A 366 3.28 2.11 6.93
C GLN A 366 1.89 1.50 6.74
N ALA A 367 0.99 2.20 6.04
CA ALA A 367 -0.33 1.67 5.70
C ALA A 367 -0.22 0.42 4.81
N LEU A 368 0.65 0.44 3.79
CA LEU A 368 0.88 -0.70 2.92
C LEU A 368 1.50 -1.88 3.66
N TRP A 369 2.44 -1.65 4.56
CA TRP A 369 3.13 -2.69 5.34
C TRP A 369 2.21 -3.43 6.31
N LEU A 370 1.25 -2.72 6.90
CA LEU A 370 0.21 -3.30 7.74
C LEU A 370 -0.72 -4.21 6.92
N GLN A 371 -1.13 -3.75 5.74
CA GLN A 371 -2.04 -4.51 4.86
C GLN A 371 -1.38 -5.67 4.12
N ALA A 372 -0.07 -5.64 3.93
CA ALA A 372 0.67 -6.59 3.12
C ALA A 372 1.27 -7.75 3.95
N GLU A 373 0.59 -8.22 5.00
CA GLU A 373 1.14 -9.22 5.94
C GLU A 373 1.71 -10.47 5.20
N ASN A 374 1.01 -10.94 4.16
CA ASN A 374 1.42 -12.09 3.32
C ASN A 374 2.23 -11.69 2.05
N THR A 375 2.48 -10.40 1.81
CA THR A 375 3.16 -9.87 0.60
C THR A 375 4.27 -8.84 0.90
N ARG A 376 4.82 -8.84 2.12
CA ARG A 376 5.88 -7.90 2.54
C ARG A 376 7.13 -7.98 1.65
N SER A 377 7.47 -9.17 1.16
CA SER A 377 8.59 -9.36 0.22
C SER A 377 8.39 -8.58 -1.07
N GLU A 378 7.18 -8.59 -1.62
CA GLU A 378 6.80 -7.92 -2.85
C GLU A 378 6.80 -6.40 -2.67
N VAL A 379 6.37 -5.92 -1.49
CA VAL A 379 6.51 -4.52 -1.09
C VAL A 379 7.98 -4.10 -1.09
N LEU A 380 8.87 -4.90 -0.49
CA LEU A 380 10.31 -4.60 -0.46
C LEU A 380 10.93 -4.57 -1.87
N TRP A 381 10.57 -5.53 -2.73
CA TRP A 381 11.01 -5.54 -4.13
C TRP A 381 10.51 -4.32 -4.90
N GLY A 382 9.26 -3.89 -4.68
CA GLY A 382 8.72 -2.67 -5.29
C GLY A 382 9.52 -1.43 -4.87
N LEU A 383 9.90 -1.34 -3.60
CA LEU A 383 10.72 -0.25 -3.07
C LEU A 383 12.11 -0.23 -3.71
N ILE A 384 12.78 -1.38 -3.77
CA ILE A 384 14.13 -1.51 -4.35
C ILE A 384 14.10 -1.15 -5.84
N VAL A 385 13.20 -1.76 -6.62
CA VAL A 385 13.10 -1.52 -8.06
C VAL A 385 12.73 -0.07 -8.34
N GLY A 386 11.79 0.50 -7.57
CA GLY A 386 11.40 1.91 -7.70
C GLY A 386 12.54 2.87 -7.35
N THR A 387 13.34 2.56 -6.33
CA THR A 387 14.53 3.36 -5.97
C THR A 387 15.58 3.33 -7.09
N VAL A 388 15.86 2.16 -7.66
CA VAL A 388 16.79 2.04 -8.81
C VAL A 388 16.27 2.83 -10.02
N PHE A 389 14.97 2.76 -10.28
CA PHE A 389 14.32 3.52 -11.34
C PHE A 389 14.45 5.04 -11.13
N LEU A 390 14.26 5.52 -9.90
CA LEU A 390 14.47 6.93 -9.54
C LEU A 390 15.91 7.40 -9.73
N ILE A 391 16.90 6.58 -9.37
CA ILE A 391 18.31 6.89 -9.63
C ILE A 391 18.54 7.06 -11.13
N GLY A 392 17.93 6.20 -11.96
CA GLY A 392 17.92 6.33 -13.42
C GLY A 392 17.33 7.67 -13.87
N ILE A 393 16.13 8.02 -13.39
CA ILE A 393 15.47 9.30 -13.73
C ILE A 393 16.31 10.50 -13.28
N PHE A 394 16.87 10.46 -12.07
CA PHE A 394 17.73 11.53 -11.56
C PHE A 394 18.91 11.78 -12.52
N ILE A 395 19.59 10.72 -12.96
CA ILE A 395 20.69 10.83 -13.92
C ILE A 395 20.19 11.42 -15.24
N VAL A 396 19.03 10.99 -15.73
CA VAL A 396 18.45 11.51 -16.98
C VAL A 396 18.14 13.01 -16.88
N ILE A 397 17.47 13.45 -15.81
CA ILE A 397 17.10 14.86 -15.63
C ILE A 397 18.35 15.74 -15.51
N PHE A 398 19.30 15.36 -14.65
CA PHE A 398 20.45 16.22 -14.33
C PHE A 398 21.59 16.13 -15.35
N LYS A 399 21.71 15.03 -16.10
CA LYS A 399 22.82 14.80 -17.04
C LYS A 399 22.40 14.94 -18.51
N LEU A 400 21.16 14.58 -18.86
CA LEU A 400 20.65 14.66 -20.24
C LEU A 400 19.76 15.88 -20.48
N GLY A 401 19.34 16.61 -19.43
CA GLY A 401 18.59 17.86 -19.57
C GLY A 401 17.20 17.69 -20.21
N LEU A 402 16.65 16.47 -20.21
CA LEU A 402 15.35 16.18 -20.82
C LEU A 402 14.24 16.89 -20.05
N LYS A 403 13.40 17.63 -20.78
CA LYS A 403 12.20 18.28 -20.24
C LYS A 403 11.11 17.22 -20.02
N MET A 404 10.84 16.90 -18.75
CA MET A 404 9.76 15.96 -18.39
C MET A 404 8.39 16.59 -18.66
N PRO A 405 7.43 15.87 -19.28
CA PRO A 405 6.06 16.35 -19.45
C PRO A 405 5.32 16.35 -18.10
N LEU A 406 5.57 17.37 -17.29
CA LEU A 406 5.04 17.52 -15.92
C LEU A 406 3.52 17.32 -15.84
N ARG A 407 2.78 17.80 -16.85
CA ARG A 407 1.32 17.66 -16.90
C ARG A 407 0.86 16.20 -16.93
N GLN A 408 1.49 15.36 -17.76
CA GLN A 408 1.14 13.93 -17.85
C GLN A 408 1.51 13.20 -16.57
N PHE A 409 2.69 13.51 -16.02
CA PHE A 409 3.12 12.95 -14.75
C PHE A 409 2.14 13.27 -13.61
N PHE A 410 1.78 14.54 -13.43
CA PHE A 410 0.84 14.92 -12.37
C PHE A 410 -0.56 14.34 -12.58
N ALA A 411 -1.03 14.21 -13.83
CA ALA A 411 -2.31 13.57 -14.11
C ALA A 411 -2.32 12.07 -13.75
N ILE A 412 -1.29 11.33 -14.17
CA ILE A 412 -1.15 9.89 -13.85
C ILE A 412 -0.97 9.70 -12.34
N SER A 413 -0.11 10.51 -11.73
CA SER A 413 0.16 10.51 -10.29
C SER A 413 -1.11 10.77 -9.46
N SER A 414 -1.91 11.76 -9.85
CA SER A 414 -3.16 12.09 -9.15
C SER A 414 -4.23 11.01 -9.32
N GLY A 415 -4.31 10.38 -10.50
CA GLY A 415 -5.18 9.23 -10.72
C GLY A 415 -4.80 8.03 -9.85
N LEU A 416 -3.51 7.76 -9.67
CA LEU A 416 -3.02 6.69 -8.80
C LEU A 416 -3.29 6.97 -7.32
N LEU A 417 -3.09 8.21 -6.86
CA LEU A 417 -3.46 8.67 -5.53
C LEU A 417 -4.95 8.46 -5.24
N TYR A 418 -5.79 8.84 -6.20
CA TYR A 418 -7.23 8.68 -6.08
C TYR A 418 -7.62 7.20 -6.00
N LEU A 419 -7.01 6.35 -6.84
CA LEU A 419 -7.21 4.90 -6.77
C LEU A 419 -6.80 4.35 -5.40
N LEU A 420 -5.64 4.73 -4.87
CA LEU A 420 -5.19 4.27 -3.56
C LEU A 420 -6.13 4.72 -2.44
N SER A 421 -6.57 5.99 -2.47
CA SER A 421 -7.59 6.50 -1.55
C SER A 421 -8.86 5.66 -1.61
N PHE A 422 -9.33 5.33 -2.81
CA PHE A 422 -10.53 4.50 -3.01
C PHE A 422 -10.36 3.11 -2.38
N VAL A 423 -9.21 2.47 -2.56
CA VAL A 423 -8.89 1.17 -1.95
C VAL A 423 -8.87 1.27 -0.42
N LEU A 424 -8.20 2.29 0.13
CA LEU A 424 -8.03 2.47 1.56
C LEU A 424 -9.33 2.82 2.30
N VAL A 425 -10.29 3.50 1.65
CA VAL A 425 -11.62 3.69 2.24
C VAL A 425 -12.32 2.35 2.44
N GLY A 426 -12.31 1.49 1.42
CA GLY A 426 -12.95 0.18 1.49
C GLY A 426 -12.33 -0.71 2.56
N LYS A 427 -10.99 -0.79 2.59
CA LYS A 427 -10.23 -1.52 3.62
C LYS A 427 -10.41 -0.94 5.02
N GLY A 428 -10.33 0.37 5.18
CA GLY A 428 -10.48 1.01 6.49
C GLY A 428 -11.85 0.77 7.12
N ILE A 429 -12.92 0.79 6.32
CA ILE A 429 -14.27 0.44 6.81
C ILE A 429 -14.38 -1.06 7.10
N ARG A 430 -13.72 -1.90 6.30
CA ARG A 430 -13.67 -3.35 6.52
C ARG A 430 -13.01 -3.69 7.85
N GLU A 431 -11.92 -3.05 8.23
CA GLU A 431 -11.28 -3.22 9.54
C GLU A 431 -12.23 -2.91 10.72
N PHE A 432 -13.05 -1.87 10.59
CA PHE A 432 -14.08 -1.58 11.60
C PHE A 432 -15.20 -2.63 11.67
N GLN A 433 -15.48 -3.33 10.57
CA GLN A 433 -16.38 -4.48 10.57
C GLN A 433 -15.73 -5.68 11.25
N GLU A 434 -14.43 -5.92 11.03
CA GLU A 434 -13.67 -6.99 11.70
C GLU A 434 -13.55 -6.76 13.21
N ALA A 435 -13.41 -5.50 13.61
CA ALA A 435 -13.44 -5.07 15.01
C ALA A 435 -14.86 -5.09 15.64
N GLY A 436 -15.91 -5.43 14.88
CA GLY A 436 -17.28 -5.48 15.37
C GLY A 436 -17.92 -4.12 15.68
N ILE A 437 -17.32 -3.00 15.27
CA ILE A 437 -17.84 -1.64 15.52
C ILE A 437 -18.92 -1.27 14.51
N ILE A 438 -18.73 -1.67 13.24
CA ILE A 438 -19.66 -1.38 12.15
C ILE A 438 -20.40 -2.66 11.76
N GLY A 439 -21.74 -2.59 11.71
CA GLY A 439 -22.57 -3.70 11.26
C GLY A 439 -22.31 -4.09 9.80
N ILE A 440 -22.52 -5.37 9.49
CA ILE A 440 -22.32 -5.92 8.15
C ILE A 440 -23.69 -6.08 7.48
N THR A 441 -23.96 -5.32 6.42
CA THR A 441 -25.14 -5.51 5.56
C THR A 441 -24.69 -6.02 4.19
N PRO A 442 -24.79 -7.34 3.93
CA PRO A 442 -24.31 -7.93 2.69
C PRO A 442 -25.09 -7.43 1.47
N VAL A 443 -24.38 -7.22 0.36
CA VAL A 443 -24.94 -6.81 -0.93
C VAL A 443 -24.59 -7.88 -1.98
N PRO A 444 -25.53 -8.80 -2.32
CA PRO A 444 -25.21 -10.03 -3.06
C PRO A 444 -24.65 -9.84 -4.47
N PHE A 445 -24.93 -8.71 -5.11
CA PHE A 445 -24.49 -8.42 -6.49
C PHE A 445 -23.10 -7.78 -6.57
N ILE A 446 -22.51 -7.35 -5.45
CA ILE A 446 -21.18 -6.76 -5.41
C ILE A 446 -20.15 -7.90 -5.30
N PRO A 447 -19.15 -7.99 -6.19
CA PRO A 447 -18.08 -8.97 -6.05
C PRO A 447 -17.14 -8.62 -4.89
N ASN A 448 -16.63 -9.63 -4.19
CA ASN A 448 -15.50 -9.44 -3.29
C ASN A 448 -14.20 -9.30 -4.12
N ILE A 449 -13.65 -8.09 -4.14
CA ILE A 449 -12.40 -7.75 -4.79
C ILE A 449 -11.51 -7.05 -3.74
N ASP A 450 -10.94 -7.85 -2.85
CA ASP A 450 -10.02 -7.44 -1.77
C ASP A 450 -8.93 -6.44 -2.24
N ILE A 451 -8.45 -6.63 -3.46
CA ILE A 451 -7.38 -5.82 -4.04
C ILE A 451 -7.78 -4.37 -4.32
N LEU A 452 -9.05 -4.16 -4.67
CA LEU A 452 -9.61 -2.84 -4.88
C LEU A 452 -10.25 -2.30 -3.59
N GLY A 453 -10.12 -3.04 -2.47
CA GLY A 453 -10.85 -2.78 -1.24
C GLY A 453 -12.36 -2.88 -1.43
N ILE A 454 -12.85 -3.58 -2.46
CA ILE A 454 -14.28 -3.71 -2.73
C ILE A 454 -14.77 -4.94 -1.99
N TYR A 455 -15.50 -4.71 -0.91
CA TYR A 455 -16.13 -5.76 -0.12
C TYR A 455 -17.64 -5.76 -0.36
N PRO A 456 -18.31 -6.93 -0.32
CA PRO A 456 -19.73 -7.09 -0.65
C PRO A 456 -20.64 -6.60 0.48
N THR A 457 -20.40 -5.40 1.00
CA THR A 457 -21.17 -4.80 2.11
C THR A 457 -21.56 -3.37 1.80
N LEU A 458 -22.75 -2.96 2.24
CA LEU A 458 -23.26 -1.61 1.97
C LEU A 458 -22.34 -0.53 2.57
N GLN A 459 -21.82 -0.78 3.76
CA GLN A 459 -20.99 0.15 4.53
C GLN A 459 -19.66 0.43 3.85
N THR A 460 -19.04 -0.56 3.21
CA THR A 460 -17.78 -0.38 2.44
C THR A 460 -18.05 0.23 1.07
N THR A 461 -19.08 -0.26 0.36
CA THR A 461 -19.32 0.12 -1.04
C THR A 461 -19.93 1.52 -1.18
N ALA A 462 -20.77 1.98 -0.24
CA ALA A 462 -21.43 3.28 -0.38
C ALA A 462 -20.42 4.46 -0.36
N PRO A 463 -19.46 4.54 0.58
CA PRO A 463 -18.44 5.60 0.57
C PRO A 463 -17.52 5.53 -0.65
N GLN A 464 -17.18 4.33 -1.11
CA GLN A 464 -16.43 4.13 -2.35
C GLN A 464 -17.20 4.63 -3.58
N ALA A 465 -18.52 4.40 -3.65
CA ALA A 465 -19.37 4.91 -4.72
C ALA A 465 -19.43 6.44 -4.72
N VAL A 466 -19.50 7.07 -3.55
CA VAL A 466 -19.44 8.54 -3.41
C VAL A 466 -18.12 9.09 -3.96
N LEU A 467 -16.98 8.49 -3.59
CA LEU A 467 -15.68 8.88 -4.14
C LEU A 467 -15.66 8.74 -5.66
N PHE A 468 -16.14 7.61 -6.18
CA PHE A 468 -16.17 7.35 -7.63
C PHE A 468 -16.96 8.41 -8.39
N LEU A 469 -18.13 8.78 -7.88
CA LEU A 469 -18.95 9.84 -8.47
C LEU A 469 -18.25 11.21 -8.40
N ALA A 470 -17.58 11.53 -7.29
CA ALA A 470 -16.83 12.77 -7.16
C ALA A 470 -15.67 12.85 -8.16
N PHE A 471 -14.97 11.73 -8.40
CA PHE A 471 -13.89 11.66 -9.40
C PHE A 471 -14.39 11.76 -10.83
N ALA A 472 -15.47 11.03 -11.16
CA ALA A 472 -16.11 11.12 -12.47
C ALA A 472 -16.57 12.56 -12.76
N PHE A 473 -17.17 13.22 -11.75
CA PHE A 473 -17.54 14.62 -11.85
C PHE A 473 -16.33 15.54 -12.03
N ALA A 474 -15.24 15.33 -11.29
CA ALA A 474 -14.02 16.13 -11.44
C ALA A 474 -13.40 15.99 -12.84
N ILE A 475 -13.35 14.78 -13.40
CA ILE A 475 -12.90 14.56 -14.78
C ILE A 475 -13.81 15.29 -15.76
N LEU A 476 -15.12 15.11 -15.65
CA LEU A 476 -16.09 15.73 -16.54
C LEU A 476 -15.97 17.27 -16.48
N TRP A 477 -15.84 17.83 -15.28
CA TRP A 477 -15.65 19.26 -15.08
C TRP A 477 -14.37 19.79 -15.75
N ILE A 478 -13.26 19.05 -15.64
CA ILE A 478 -11.97 19.46 -16.21
C ILE A 478 -11.98 19.38 -17.74
N PHE A 479 -12.52 18.30 -18.30
CA PHE A 479 -12.46 18.05 -19.74
C PHE A 479 -13.56 18.76 -20.52
N VAL A 480 -14.77 18.89 -19.97
CA VAL A 480 -15.91 19.50 -20.69
C VAL A 480 -16.05 20.97 -20.30
N ILE A 481 -16.23 21.24 -19.00
CA ILE A 481 -16.69 22.56 -18.55
C ILE A 481 -15.56 23.60 -18.54
N LYS A 482 -14.37 23.24 -18.04
CA LYS A 482 -13.25 24.18 -17.96
C LYS A 482 -12.72 24.56 -19.35
N GLN A 483 -12.61 23.60 -20.27
CA GLN A 483 -12.10 23.85 -21.62
C GLN A 483 -13.04 24.77 -22.43
N GLU A 484 -14.36 24.60 -22.31
CA GLU A 484 -15.32 25.53 -22.90
C GLU A 484 -15.20 26.95 -22.34
N ARG A 485 -14.96 27.09 -21.03
CA ARG A 485 -14.86 28.38 -20.37
C ARG A 485 -13.61 29.15 -20.81
N GLU A 486 -12.47 28.48 -20.83
CA GLU A 486 -11.21 29.05 -21.33
C GLU A 486 -11.30 29.40 -22.82
N ARG A 487 -11.94 28.56 -23.64
CA ARG A 487 -12.20 28.86 -25.06
C ARG A 487 -13.08 30.11 -25.22
N LYS A 488 -14.15 30.24 -24.43
CA LYS A 488 -15.05 31.41 -24.45
C LYS A 488 -14.32 32.69 -24.02
N GLU A 489 -13.48 32.63 -22.98
CA GLU A 489 -12.68 33.78 -22.55
C GLU A 489 -11.65 34.21 -23.61
N ILE A 490 -11.00 33.24 -24.29
CA ILE A 490 -10.08 33.54 -25.40
C ILE A 490 -10.83 34.23 -26.54
N VAL A 491 -11.97 33.70 -26.97
CA VAL A 491 -12.78 34.31 -28.05
C VAL A 491 -13.16 35.74 -27.68
N VAL A 492 -13.69 35.99 -26.48
CA VAL A 492 -14.05 37.34 -26.02
C VAL A 492 -12.84 38.28 -26.01
N SER A 493 -11.67 37.81 -25.56
CA SER A 493 -10.45 38.63 -25.55
C SER A 493 -9.94 38.96 -26.96
N VAL A 494 -10.01 38.01 -27.89
CA VAL A 494 -9.60 38.19 -29.29
C VAL A 494 -10.56 39.13 -30.01
N THR A 495 -11.88 38.99 -29.81
CA THR A 495 -12.86 39.92 -30.38
C THR A 495 -12.63 41.35 -29.90
N ARG A 496 -12.31 41.55 -28.61
CA ARG A 496 -11.98 42.88 -28.08
C ARG A 496 -10.71 43.46 -28.73
N ILE A 497 -9.68 42.66 -28.91
CA ILE A 497 -8.43 43.09 -29.55
C ILE A 497 -8.66 43.46 -31.02
N ALA A 498 -9.48 42.70 -31.75
CA ALA A 498 -9.82 43.01 -33.14
C ALA A 498 -10.57 44.35 -33.25
N GLU A 499 -11.50 44.62 -32.32
CA GLU A 499 -12.26 45.88 -32.29
C GLU A 499 -11.39 47.08 -31.88
N ASP A 500 -10.49 46.89 -30.92
CA ASP A 500 -9.48 47.89 -30.53
C ASP A 500 -8.55 48.22 -31.72
N MET A 501 -8.16 47.22 -32.52
CA MET A 501 -7.30 47.40 -33.70
C MET A 501 -8.00 48.14 -34.82
N LYS A 502 -9.27 47.83 -35.10
CA LYS A 502 -10.09 48.56 -36.08
C LYS A 502 -10.21 50.04 -35.71
N THR A 503 -10.43 50.33 -34.43
CA THR A 503 -10.46 51.71 -33.92
C THR A 503 -9.11 52.42 -34.12
N MET A 504 -8.00 51.69 -33.97
CA MET A 504 -6.65 52.20 -34.25
C MET A 504 -6.46 52.52 -35.73
N HIS A 505 -6.89 51.63 -36.64
CA HIS A 505 -6.81 51.82 -38.09
C HIS A 505 -7.60 53.06 -38.54
N GLU A 506 -8.84 53.23 -38.05
CA GLU A 506 -9.65 54.43 -38.32
C GLU A 506 -8.98 55.73 -37.84
N ALA A 507 -8.29 55.69 -36.69
CA ALA A 507 -7.52 56.82 -36.19
C ALA A 507 -6.29 57.13 -37.07
N PHE A 508 -5.58 56.11 -37.55
CA PHE A 508 -4.44 56.27 -38.46
C PHE A 508 -4.87 56.84 -39.82
N ASP A 509 -6.00 56.38 -40.37
CA ASP A 509 -6.57 56.92 -41.60
C ASP A 509 -6.98 58.39 -41.45
N HIS A 510 -7.54 58.75 -40.30
CA HIS A 510 -7.86 60.14 -39.99
C HIS A 510 -6.60 61.01 -39.90
N ILE A 511 -5.54 60.52 -39.22
CA ILE A 511 -4.24 61.21 -39.15
C ILE A 511 -3.65 61.40 -40.56
N LYS A 512 -3.71 60.37 -41.41
CA LYS A 512 -3.26 60.45 -42.81
C LYS A 512 -4.04 61.50 -43.60
N GLY A 513 -5.36 61.58 -43.42
CA GLY A 513 -6.20 62.62 -44.02
C GLY A 513 -5.73 64.03 -43.63
N HIS A 514 -5.49 64.27 -42.34
CA HIS A 514 -4.97 65.54 -41.84
C HIS A 514 -3.59 65.88 -42.41
N ILE A 515 -2.68 64.90 -42.52
CA ILE A 515 -1.33 65.13 -43.06
C ILE A 515 -1.37 65.47 -44.55
N ILE A 516 -2.26 64.84 -45.32
CA ILE A 516 -2.47 65.17 -46.74
C ILE A 516 -3.03 66.60 -46.89
N GLU A 517 -3.99 67.00 -46.06
CA GLU A 517 -4.49 68.38 -46.04
C GLU A 517 -3.40 69.38 -45.63
N TRP A 518 -2.57 69.04 -44.63
CA TRP A 518 -1.50 69.89 -44.15
C TRP A 518 -0.40 70.09 -45.20
N LYS A 519 -0.01 69.02 -45.92
CA LYS A 519 0.91 69.06 -47.06
C LYS A 519 0.39 69.91 -48.23
N ARG A 520 -0.92 70.14 -48.31
CA ARG A 520 -1.54 71.00 -49.33
C ARG A 520 -1.51 72.49 -48.93
N CYS A 521 -1.27 72.80 -47.66
CA CYS A 521 -1.35 74.15 -47.11
C CYS A 521 0.01 74.86 -46.94
N GLU A 522 1.16 74.17 -46.99
CA GLU A 522 2.46 74.81 -46.75
C GLU A 522 3.60 74.23 -47.62
N ASP A 523 4.46 75.12 -48.11
CA ASP A 523 5.59 74.86 -49.01
C ASP A 523 6.86 74.67 -48.14
N ILE A 524 7.13 73.44 -47.65
CA ILE A 524 8.26 73.15 -46.74
C ILE A 524 9.03 71.85 -47.12
N ASP A 525 10.36 71.98 -47.03
CA ASP A 525 11.47 71.07 -47.36
C ASP A 525 11.59 69.78 -46.52
N LEU A 526 12.05 68.72 -47.21
CA LEU A 526 12.87 67.54 -46.80
C LEU A 526 12.59 66.72 -45.52
N GLU A 527 11.97 67.23 -44.44
CA GLU A 527 11.60 66.43 -43.26
C GLU A 527 10.25 65.68 -43.44
N ALA A 528 9.41 66.14 -44.39
CA ALA A 528 8.12 65.54 -44.67
C ALA A 528 8.21 64.18 -45.39
N GLU A 529 9.29 63.90 -46.12
CA GLU A 529 9.46 62.64 -46.87
C GLU A 529 9.85 61.48 -45.95
N ASP A 530 10.67 61.73 -44.92
CA ASP A 530 11.03 60.72 -43.92
C ASP A 530 9.85 60.41 -42.98
N LEU A 531 9.05 61.43 -42.64
CA LEU A 531 7.80 61.25 -41.89
C LEU A 531 6.75 60.46 -42.69
N ASP A 532 6.59 60.75 -43.99
CA ASP A 532 5.68 60.02 -44.89
C ASP A 532 6.10 58.54 -45.02
N LYS A 533 7.40 58.28 -45.09
CA LYS A 533 7.95 56.92 -45.13
C LYS A 533 7.71 56.17 -43.81
N GLN A 534 7.92 56.79 -42.67
CA GLN A 534 7.66 56.18 -41.35
C GLN A 534 6.16 55.92 -41.14
N ILE A 535 5.29 56.82 -41.59
CA ILE A 535 3.84 56.62 -41.53
C ILE A 535 3.42 55.47 -42.44
N HIS A 536 3.95 55.41 -43.66
CA HIS A 536 3.65 54.32 -44.58
C HIS A 536 4.13 52.96 -44.05
N GLU A 537 5.29 52.92 -43.38
CA GLU A 537 5.81 51.72 -42.73
C GLU A 537 4.95 51.28 -41.54
N VAL A 538 4.46 52.20 -40.72
CA VAL A 538 3.52 51.89 -39.63
C VAL A 538 2.19 51.35 -40.18
N ILE A 539 1.64 51.96 -41.23
CA ILE A 539 0.40 51.49 -41.87
C ILE A 539 0.58 50.07 -42.43
N THR A 540 1.70 49.80 -43.11
CA THR A 540 1.98 48.48 -43.66
C THR A 540 2.04 47.40 -42.56
N HIS A 541 2.66 47.71 -41.42
CA HIS A 541 2.69 46.80 -40.28
C HIS A 541 1.32 46.60 -39.64
N VAL A 542 0.47 47.63 -39.60
CA VAL A 542 -0.91 47.53 -39.09
C VAL A 542 -1.76 46.66 -40.01
N ASP A 543 -1.70 46.84 -41.33
CA ASP A 543 -2.42 46.03 -42.32
C ASP A 543 -1.99 44.55 -42.28
N GLU A 544 -0.68 44.29 -42.10
CA GLU A 544 -0.16 42.93 -41.96
C GLU A 544 -0.63 42.26 -40.66
N LEU A 545 -0.73 43.03 -39.57
CA LEU A 545 -1.28 42.57 -38.29
C LEU A 545 -2.77 42.25 -38.40
N GLU A 546 -3.54 43.11 -39.06
CA GLU A 546 -4.98 42.92 -39.29
C GLU A 546 -5.23 41.64 -40.11
N THR A 547 -4.50 41.47 -41.21
CA THR A 547 -4.63 40.28 -42.07
C THR A 547 -4.32 39.00 -41.29
N LYS A 548 -3.24 38.98 -40.51
CA LYS A 548 -2.89 37.81 -39.66
C LYS A 548 -3.93 37.55 -38.58
N LEU A 549 -4.58 38.58 -38.05
CA LEU A 549 -5.62 38.42 -37.03
C LEU A 549 -6.93 37.89 -37.62
N VAL A 550 -7.30 38.32 -38.83
CA VAL A 550 -8.46 37.80 -39.57
C VAL A 550 -8.23 36.32 -39.93
N ASP A 551 -7.05 35.98 -40.46
CA ASP A 551 -6.69 34.58 -40.74
C ASP A 551 -6.74 33.72 -39.47
N PHE A 552 -6.22 34.23 -38.35
CA PHE A 552 -6.30 33.55 -37.06
C PHE A 552 -7.75 33.38 -36.59
N PHE A 553 -8.60 34.40 -36.75
CA PHE A 553 -10.01 34.36 -36.38
C PHE A 553 -10.77 33.33 -37.23
N ASP A 554 -10.52 33.27 -38.53
CA ASP A 554 -11.12 32.26 -39.42
C ASP A 554 -10.70 30.83 -39.08
N VAL A 555 -9.45 30.64 -38.65
CA VAL A 555 -8.97 29.34 -38.15
C VAL A 555 -9.64 28.97 -36.83
N VAL A 556 -9.82 29.93 -35.92
CA VAL A 556 -10.48 29.69 -34.62
C VAL A 556 -11.99 29.47 -34.78
N SER A 557 -12.65 30.19 -35.70
CA SER A 557 -14.09 30.07 -35.97
C SER A 557 -14.45 28.76 -36.69
N LYS A 558 -13.68 28.36 -37.71
CA LYS A 558 -13.86 27.05 -38.38
C LYS A 558 -13.71 25.88 -37.41
N ASN A 559 -12.76 25.96 -36.48
CA ASN A 559 -12.58 24.97 -35.42
C ASN A 559 -13.64 25.05 -34.30
N SER A 560 -14.63 25.94 -34.41
CA SER A 560 -15.78 26.04 -33.49
C SER A 560 -17.08 25.55 -34.12
N ASP A 561 -17.21 25.58 -35.45
CA ASP A 561 -18.39 25.10 -36.17
C ASP A 561 -18.33 23.61 -36.56
N ASP A 562 -17.14 22.98 -36.57
CA ASP A 562 -16.95 21.58 -36.98
C ASP A 562 -17.30 20.53 -35.89
N ASP A 563 -17.83 20.95 -34.73
CA ASP A 563 -18.19 20.02 -33.63
C ASP A 563 -19.62 19.44 -33.77
N THR A 564 -20.25 19.59 -34.94
CA THR A 564 -21.34 18.70 -35.38
C THR A 564 -20.82 17.66 -36.38
N GLY A 565 -19.83 16.88 -35.95
CA GLY A 565 -19.62 15.52 -36.45
C GLY A 565 -18.38 15.31 -37.33
N GLY A 566 -17.38 14.64 -36.75
CA GLY A 566 -16.39 13.86 -37.48
C GLY A 566 -14.95 14.33 -37.28
N ASP A 567 -14.21 13.58 -36.48
CA ASP A 567 -12.76 13.68 -36.24
C ASP A 567 -11.94 13.88 -37.54
N PRO A 568 -10.97 14.81 -37.54
CA PRO A 568 -9.75 14.60 -38.31
C PRO A 568 -8.48 14.79 -37.46
N GLN A 569 -7.67 13.73 -37.41
CA GLN A 569 -6.32 13.74 -36.86
C GLN A 569 -5.40 14.78 -37.55
N PRO A 570 -4.51 15.46 -36.79
CA PRO A 570 -3.50 16.33 -37.38
C PRO A 570 -2.29 15.51 -37.85
N LYS A 571 -2.03 15.55 -39.17
CA LYS A 571 -0.70 15.26 -39.73
C LYS A 571 0.18 16.50 -39.54
N TYR A 572 1.26 16.35 -38.79
CA TYR A 572 2.37 17.31 -38.79
C TYR A 572 3.33 16.97 -39.93
N ASN A 573 3.57 17.95 -40.80
CA ASN A 573 4.78 18.05 -41.64
C ASN A 573 5.55 19.28 -41.20
#